data_AF-A0A3A5VYT7-F1
#
_entry.id   AF-A0A3A5VYT7-F1
#
_cell.length_a   1.000
_cell.length_b   1.000
_cell.length_c   1.000
_cell.angle_alpha   90.00
_cell.angle_beta   90.00
_cell.angle_gamma   90.00
#
_symmetry.space_group_name_H-M   'P 1'
#
loop_
_entity.id
_entity.type
_entity.pdbx_description
1 polymer ?
#
loop_
_entity_poly.entity_id
_entity_poly.type
_entity_poly.pdbx_seq_one_letter_code
_entity_poly.pdbx_strand_id
1 'polypeptide(L)'
;MEEGKTRIWQTQIPERAPLMAWLISCVLLTFWNLSRGLDLWAGYNFGGAIMALLAIFILWSGRAHIPALPLWIGYSATMLHFVGGSLGAADSGPGPFCFDGMQPGEWLCADGVNGMYHVHPWWDKLVHGMNSTAIAIAWSLGWRRMSEHNGWQLSPRVVAFTAFSLSVAIGVAYEVYEFFGKTFFQTIDQGGYVNTASDLVSDMLGAGLGVLFAHFYDPLNKTSNQSGQLPLPTQLRLTNNGSIPLMVAGAVLSLDFLLLEGGVVNADYDLIGQVMLVSLIVSGLMVARGLFQNNRLAKIEALEATEMSS
;
A
#
# COMPACT_ATOMS: atom_id res chain seq x y z
N MET A 1 -9.43 41.35 19.71
CA MET A 1 -9.24 39.99 20.25
C MET A 1 -10.06 39.06 19.39
N GLU A 2 -9.46 38.52 18.33
CA GLU A 2 -10.11 37.46 17.55
C GLU A 2 -10.06 36.17 18.38
N GLU A 3 -11.22 35.75 18.82
CA GLU A 3 -11.41 34.47 19.49
C GLU A 3 -11.10 33.36 18.48
N GLY A 4 -9.95 32.71 18.70
CA GLY A 4 -9.40 31.71 17.80
C GLY A 4 -10.39 30.56 17.60
N LYS A 5 -10.85 30.40 16.36
CA LYS A 5 -11.46 29.15 15.89
C LYS A 5 -10.39 28.05 15.95
N THR A 6 -10.18 27.47 17.12
CA THR A 6 -9.57 26.14 17.23
C THR A 6 -10.41 25.22 16.36
N ARG A 7 -9.81 24.72 15.27
CA ARG A 7 -10.50 23.76 14.39
C ARG A 7 -10.87 22.57 15.27
N ILE A 8 -12.14 22.17 15.26
CA ILE A 8 -12.75 21.12 16.12
C ILE A 8 -11.91 19.83 16.17
N TRP A 9 -11.08 19.56 15.15
CA TRP A 9 -10.17 18.43 15.06
C TRP A 9 -8.90 18.50 15.93
N GLN A 10 -8.56 19.67 16.51
CA GLN A 10 -7.36 19.83 17.34
C GLN A 10 -7.53 19.35 18.79
N THR A 11 -8.76 19.13 19.26
CA THR A 11 -9.04 18.76 20.66
C THR A 11 -9.54 17.33 20.85
N GLN A 12 -9.70 16.55 19.77
CA GLN A 12 -10.09 15.14 19.86
C GLN A 12 -8.87 14.25 20.03
N ILE A 13 -8.95 13.34 21.00
CA ILE A 13 -7.98 12.26 21.17
C ILE A 13 -7.95 11.49 19.84
N PRO A 14 -6.78 11.31 19.20
CA PRO A 14 -6.70 10.58 17.93
C PRO A 14 -7.25 9.17 18.13
N GLU A 15 -8.01 8.68 17.15
CA GLU A 15 -8.68 7.38 17.22
C GLU A 15 -7.66 6.24 17.37
N ARG A 16 -7.71 5.53 18.51
CA ARG A 16 -6.69 4.52 18.88
C ARG A 16 -7.17 3.09 18.77
N ALA A 17 -8.49 2.89 18.82
CA ALA A 17 -9.08 1.56 18.89
C ALA A 17 -8.66 0.65 17.69
N PRO A 18 -8.66 1.12 16.43
CA PRO A 18 -8.26 0.28 15.30
C PRO A 18 -6.78 -0.12 15.36
N LEU A 19 -5.91 0.80 15.79
CA LEU A 19 -4.47 0.56 15.90
C LEU A 19 -4.15 -0.43 17.04
N MET A 20 -4.84 -0.30 18.17
CA MET A 20 -4.72 -1.25 19.27
C MET A 20 -5.29 -2.62 18.89
N ALA A 21 -6.43 -2.65 18.19
CA ALA A 21 -6.99 -3.89 17.67
C ALA A 21 -6.01 -4.60 16.72
N TRP A 22 -5.38 -3.86 15.81
CA TRP A 22 -4.33 -4.40 14.94
C TRP A 22 -3.19 -5.03 15.75
N LEU A 23 -2.60 -4.27 16.67
CA LEU A 23 -1.49 -4.75 17.49
C LEU A 23 -1.88 -6.01 18.27
N ILE A 24 -3.01 -5.98 18.96
CA ILE A 24 -3.50 -7.10 19.77
C ILE A 24 -3.73 -8.33 18.90
N SER A 25 -4.41 -8.19 17.76
CA SER A 25 -4.69 -9.30 16.84
C SER A 25 -3.40 -9.96 16.35
N CYS A 26 -2.42 -9.18 15.87
CA CYS A 26 -1.14 -9.74 15.40
C CYS A 26 -0.34 -10.40 16.52
N VAL A 27 -0.32 -9.83 17.74
CA VAL A 27 0.36 -10.43 18.90
C VAL A 27 -0.30 -11.75 19.29
N LEU A 28 -1.63 -11.79 19.37
CA LEU A 28 -2.37 -13.02 19.67
C LEU A 28 -2.10 -14.10 18.62
N LEU A 29 -2.15 -13.76 17.34
CA LEU A 29 -1.83 -14.69 16.23
C LEU A 29 -0.38 -15.18 16.30
N THR A 30 0.56 -14.31 16.68
CA THR A 30 1.97 -14.69 16.86
C THR A 30 2.11 -15.78 17.93
N PHE A 31 1.59 -15.54 19.13
CA PHE A 31 1.67 -16.52 20.22
C PHE A 31 0.89 -17.80 19.93
N TRP A 32 -0.25 -17.68 19.25
CA TRP A 32 -1.03 -18.82 18.82
C TRP A 32 -0.28 -19.70 17.82
N ASN A 33 0.43 -19.11 16.85
CA ASN A 33 1.22 -19.87 15.90
C ASN A 33 2.45 -20.50 16.57
N LEU A 34 3.14 -19.77 17.47
CA LEU A 34 4.25 -20.33 18.25
C LEU A 34 3.81 -21.53 19.10
N SER A 35 2.63 -21.46 19.73
CA SER A 35 2.13 -22.57 20.57
C SER A 35 1.81 -23.83 19.75
N ARG A 36 1.66 -23.71 18.43
CA ARG A 36 1.44 -24.82 17.49
C ARG A 36 2.71 -25.25 16.75
N GLY A 37 3.86 -24.65 17.04
CA GLY A 37 5.12 -24.94 16.32
C GLY A 37 5.17 -24.37 14.90
N LEU A 38 4.33 -23.40 14.59
CA LEU A 38 4.19 -22.78 13.27
C LEU A 38 5.10 -21.53 13.18
N ASP A 39 6.42 -21.72 13.18
CA ASP A 39 7.40 -20.63 13.34
C ASP A 39 7.39 -19.61 12.20
N LEU A 40 7.22 -20.06 10.96
CA LEU A 40 7.12 -19.16 9.79
C LEU A 40 5.93 -18.21 9.93
N TRP A 41 4.79 -18.77 10.33
CA TRP A 41 3.55 -18.02 10.53
C TRP A 41 3.61 -17.09 11.74
N ALA A 42 4.27 -17.51 12.80
CA ALA A 42 4.54 -16.66 13.95
C ALA A 42 5.41 -15.46 13.55
N GLY A 43 6.48 -15.69 12.78
CA GLY A 43 7.35 -14.63 12.28
C GLY A 43 6.60 -13.63 11.39
N TYR A 44 5.73 -14.11 10.52
CA TYR A 44 4.89 -13.28 9.66
C TYR A 44 3.93 -12.39 10.47
N ASN A 45 3.20 -12.98 11.41
CA ASN A 45 2.29 -12.23 12.31
C ASN A 45 3.03 -11.26 13.24
N PHE A 46 4.24 -11.62 13.66
CA PHE A 46 5.13 -10.74 14.42
C PHE A 46 5.53 -9.51 13.60
N GLY A 47 5.84 -9.69 12.30
CA GLY A 47 6.03 -8.60 11.36
C GLY A 47 4.84 -7.64 11.31
N GLY A 48 3.62 -8.18 11.28
CA GLY A 48 2.39 -7.39 11.40
C GLY A 48 2.27 -6.60 12.70
N ALA A 49 2.69 -7.18 13.83
CA ALA A 49 2.72 -6.47 15.12
C ALA A 49 3.73 -5.32 15.12
N ILE A 50 4.90 -5.51 14.52
CA ILE A 50 5.91 -4.44 14.35
C ILE A 50 5.36 -3.32 13.47
N MET A 51 4.67 -3.64 12.37
CA MET A 51 4.01 -2.63 11.54
C MET A 51 2.95 -1.83 12.32
N ALA A 52 2.14 -2.51 13.14
CA ALA A 52 1.16 -1.84 13.99
C ALA A 52 1.84 -0.89 14.99
N LEU A 53 2.96 -1.29 15.61
CA LEU A 53 3.74 -0.44 16.50
C LEU A 53 4.31 0.79 15.79
N LEU A 54 4.79 0.65 14.56
CA LEU A 54 5.26 1.78 13.74
C LEU A 54 4.11 2.75 13.41
N ALA A 55 2.96 2.22 13.01
CA ALA A 55 1.77 3.03 12.74
C ALA A 55 1.31 3.78 14.01
N ILE A 56 1.29 3.10 15.16
CA ILE A 56 1.04 3.71 16.46
C ILE A 56 2.07 4.81 16.70
N PHE A 57 3.37 4.55 16.61
CA PHE A 57 4.42 5.54 16.86
C PHE A 57 4.23 6.83 16.02
N ILE A 58 3.92 6.68 14.73
CA ILE A 58 3.69 7.82 13.83
C ILE A 58 2.44 8.61 14.23
N LEU A 59 1.32 7.92 14.45
CA LEU A 59 0.01 8.55 14.70
C LEU A 59 -0.18 9.00 16.16
N TRP A 60 0.58 8.43 17.09
CA TRP A 60 0.47 8.68 18.54
C TRP A 60 0.77 10.12 18.92
N SER A 61 1.68 10.77 18.18
CA SER A 61 2.06 12.15 18.41
C SER A 61 0.92 13.16 18.18
N GLY A 62 -0.20 12.72 17.57
CA GLY A 62 -1.34 13.58 17.24
C GLY A 62 -1.08 14.57 16.10
N ARG A 63 0.13 14.57 15.52
CA ARG A 63 0.51 15.47 14.41
C ARG A 63 -0.18 15.09 13.09
N ALA A 64 -0.56 13.81 12.94
CA ALA A 64 -1.32 13.31 11.81
C ALA A 64 -2.61 12.67 12.32
N HIS A 65 -3.74 13.35 12.12
CA HIS A 65 -5.05 12.85 12.52
C HIS A 65 -5.74 12.15 11.35
N ILE A 66 -5.93 10.83 11.48
CA ILE A 66 -6.70 10.01 10.54
C ILE A 66 -8.03 9.63 11.21
N PRO A 67 -9.18 9.81 10.55
CA PRO A 67 -10.48 9.39 11.11
C PRO A 67 -10.59 7.88 11.36
N ALA A 68 -11.48 7.47 12.27
CA ALA A 68 -11.65 6.07 12.67
C ALA A 68 -11.95 5.12 11.50
N LEU A 69 -12.85 5.50 10.59
CA LEU A 69 -13.29 4.60 9.52
C LEU A 69 -12.14 4.20 8.57
N PRO A 70 -11.32 5.12 8.02
CA PRO A 70 -10.09 4.78 7.31
C PRO A 70 -9.15 3.85 8.07
N LEU A 71 -8.99 4.05 9.38
CA LEU A 71 -8.15 3.19 10.22
C LEU A 71 -8.74 1.77 10.36
N TRP A 72 -10.07 1.65 10.49
CA TRP A 72 -10.74 0.36 10.49
C TRP A 72 -10.64 -0.36 9.14
N ILE A 73 -10.74 0.36 8.02
CA ILE A 73 -10.50 -0.20 6.68
C ILE A 73 -9.07 -0.75 6.58
N GLY A 74 -8.08 0.03 7.04
CA GLY A 74 -6.68 -0.41 7.09
C GLY A 74 -6.47 -1.64 7.97
N TYR A 75 -7.09 -1.67 9.16
CA TYR A 75 -7.10 -2.85 10.02
C TYR A 75 -7.69 -4.07 9.29
N SER A 76 -8.87 -3.93 8.69
CA SER A 76 -9.54 -5.05 8.00
C SER A 76 -8.73 -5.58 6.82
N ALA A 77 -8.15 -4.70 5.99
CA ALA A 77 -7.27 -5.11 4.90
C ALA A 77 -6.04 -5.88 5.43
N THR A 78 -5.44 -5.36 6.50
CA THR A 78 -4.29 -5.99 7.14
C THR A 78 -4.63 -7.35 7.74
N MET A 79 -5.80 -7.47 8.38
CA MET A 79 -6.25 -8.76 8.91
C MET A 79 -6.54 -9.76 7.80
N LEU A 80 -7.14 -9.37 6.68
CA LEU A 80 -7.32 -10.29 5.54
C LEU A 80 -5.97 -10.86 5.05
N HIS A 81 -4.91 -10.06 5.08
CA HIS A 81 -3.57 -10.51 4.73
C HIS A 81 -2.98 -11.46 5.79
N PHE A 82 -2.88 -11.03 7.06
CA PHE A 82 -2.22 -11.82 8.12
C PHE A 82 -3.03 -13.02 8.61
N VAL A 83 -4.36 -12.93 8.60
CA VAL A 83 -5.25 -14.09 8.80
C VAL A 83 -5.18 -14.98 7.58
N GLY A 84 -5.13 -14.42 6.38
CA GLY A 84 -5.10 -15.21 5.16
C GLY A 84 -3.88 -16.12 5.03
N GLY A 85 -2.72 -15.63 5.46
CA GLY A 85 -1.43 -16.30 5.35
C GLY A 85 -0.55 -15.83 4.19
N SER A 86 0.17 -16.76 3.57
CA SER A 86 1.15 -16.59 2.49
C SER A 86 1.13 -17.87 1.67
N LEU A 87 1.16 -17.78 0.33
CA LEU A 87 1.13 -18.94 -0.57
C LEU A 87 2.38 -19.84 -0.46
N GLY A 88 3.44 -19.42 0.24
CA GLY A 88 4.71 -20.15 0.35
C GLY A 88 4.81 -21.18 1.48
N ALA A 89 3.75 -21.42 2.24
CA ALA A 89 3.80 -22.24 3.46
C ALA A 89 3.07 -23.57 3.27
N ALA A 90 3.85 -24.64 3.06
CA ALA A 90 3.36 -25.99 2.76
C ALA A 90 2.82 -26.79 3.96
N ASP A 91 2.59 -26.17 5.12
CA ASP A 91 2.17 -26.89 6.32
C ASP A 91 0.66 -27.17 6.30
N SER A 92 0.32 -28.34 5.76
CA SER A 92 -1.03 -28.89 5.71
C SER A 92 -1.46 -29.50 7.06
N GLY A 93 -2.62 -29.10 7.57
CA GLY A 93 -3.21 -29.61 8.82
C GLY A 93 -4.52 -28.90 9.19
N PRO A 94 -5.43 -29.53 9.97
CA PRO A 94 -6.74 -28.95 10.25
C PRO A 94 -6.63 -27.56 10.91
N GLY A 95 -7.27 -26.59 10.27
CA GLY A 95 -7.44 -25.24 10.80
C GLY A 95 -8.30 -25.18 12.06
N PRO A 96 -8.24 -24.07 12.81
CA PRO A 96 -8.96 -23.94 14.08
C PRO A 96 -10.48 -23.88 13.93
N PHE A 97 -10.99 -23.72 12.70
CA PHE A 97 -12.42 -23.75 12.40
C PHE A 97 -12.83 -25.07 11.73
N CYS A 98 -12.05 -26.13 11.87
CA CYS A 98 -12.46 -27.48 11.54
C CYS A 98 -13.39 -28.02 12.63
N PHE A 99 -14.67 -28.14 12.30
CA PHE A 99 -15.69 -28.78 13.13
C PHE A 99 -15.90 -30.23 12.67
N ASP A 100 -16.50 -31.06 13.53
CA ASP A 100 -16.78 -32.46 13.22
C ASP A 100 -17.58 -32.59 11.91
N GLY A 101 -17.00 -33.31 10.94
CA GLY A 101 -17.57 -33.54 9.61
C GLY A 101 -17.00 -32.68 8.49
N MET A 102 -16.17 -31.67 8.77
CA MET A 102 -15.44 -30.91 7.74
C MET A 102 -14.09 -31.54 7.40
N GLN A 103 -13.75 -31.53 6.12
CA GLN A 103 -12.41 -31.90 5.66
C GLN A 103 -11.48 -30.67 5.65
N PRO A 104 -10.17 -30.85 5.92
CA PRO A 104 -9.19 -29.80 5.64
C PRO A 104 -9.31 -29.31 4.20
N GLY A 105 -9.39 -27.99 4.02
CA GLY A 105 -9.67 -27.35 2.73
C GLY A 105 -11.13 -26.93 2.50
N GLU A 106 -12.03 -27.13 3.45
CA GLU A 106 -13.44 -26.72 3.32
C GLU A 106 -13.76 -25.45 4.14
N TRP A 107 -14.42 -24.45 3.55
CA TRP A 107 -14.90 -23.25 4.26
C TRP A 107 -13.80 -22.53 5.09
N LEU A 108 -13.97 -22.48 6.41
CA LEU A 108 -13.01 -21.93 7.37
C LEU A 108 -12.06 -23.01 7.92
N CYS A 109 -12.32 -24.29 7.62
CA CYS A 109 -11.43 -25.42 7.87
C CYS A 109 -10.29 -25.44 6.84
N ALA A 110 -9.62 -24.30 6.65
CA ALA A 110 -8.41 -24.20 5.84
C ALA A 110 -7.19 -24.73 6.60
N ASP A 111 -6.05 -24.90 5.91
CA ASP A 111 -4.78 -25.31 6.52
C ASP A 111 -4.26 -24.26 7.53
N GLY A 112 -4.80 -24.30 8.76
CA GLY A 112 -4.58 -23.27 9.76
C GLY A 112 -5.46 -22.01 9.59
N VAL A 113 -5.26 -21.01 10.46
CA VAL A 113 -5.83 -19.66 10.26
C VAL A 113 -5.34 -19.11 8.93
N ASN A 114 -4.07 -19.39 8.61
CA ASN A 114 -3.26 -18.84 7.53
C ASN A 114 -3.33 -19.65 6.20
N GLY A 115 -4.34 -20.49 6.03
CA GLY A 115 -4.48 -21.35 4.85
C GLY A 115 -5.39 -20.78 3.76
N MET A 116 -5.90 -19.55 3.91
CA MET A 116 -6.99 -19.06 3.05
C MET A 116 -6.55 -18.87 1.60
N TYR A 117 -5.28 -18.51 1.37
CA TYR A 117 -4.74 -18.42 0.01
C TYR A 117 -4.74 -19.77 -0.73
N HIS A 118 -4.61 -20.89 -0.01
CA HIS A 118 -4.63 -22.23 -0.61
C HIS A 118 -6.04 -22.75 -0.88
N VAL A 119 -7.00 -22.33 -0.05
CA VAL A 119 -8.38 -22.85 -0.10
C VAL A 119 -9.27 -22.04 -1.02
N HIS A 120 -9.05 -20.73 -1.08
CA HIS A 120 -9.92 -19.80 -1.78
C HIS A 120 -9.13 -19.10 -2.90
N PRO A 121 -9.29 -19.52 -4.17
CA PRO A 121 -8.55 -18.92 -5.30
C PRO A 121 -8.75 -17.42 -5.48
N TRP A 122 -9.84 -16.87 -4.94
CA TRP A 122 -10.17 -15.44 -4.97
C TRP A 122 -9.57 -14.65 -3.80
N TRP A 123 -9.05 -15.33 -2.76
CA TRP A 123 -8.61 -14.68 -1.53
C TRP A 123 -7.47 -13.71 -1.77
N ASP A 124 -6.47 -14.17 -2.51
CA ASP A 124 -5.31 -13.38 -2.91
C ASP A 124 -5.74 -12.06 -3.60
N LYS A 125 -6.72 -12.16 -4.49
CA LYS A 125 -7.21 -11.04 -5.32
C LYS A 125 -7.97 -10.06 -4.45
N LEU A 126 -8.75 -10.57 -3.50
CA LEU A 126 -9.41 -9.76 -2.50
C LEU A 126 -8.38 -9.03 -1.61
N VAL A 127 -7.31 -9.71 -1.19
CA VAL A 127 -6.26 -9.11 -0.37
C VAL A 127 -5.53 -8.00 -1.13
N HIS A 128 -5.12 -8.24 -2.38
CA HIS A 128 -4.54 -7.20 -3.24
C HIS A 128 -5.47 -5.99 -3.37
N GLY A 129 -6.73 -6.20 -3.74
CA GLY A 129 -7.71 -5.13 -3.88
C GLY A 129 -7.96 -4.36 -2.58
N MET A 130 -8.10 -5.05 -1.44
CA MET A 130 -8.34 -4.41 -0.14
C MET A 130 -7.11 -3.68 0.38
N ASN A 131 -5.92 -4.23 0.21
CA ASN A 131 -4.66 -3.58 0.59
C ASN A 131 -4.44 -2.33 -0.24
N SER A 132 -4.60 -2.41 -1.56
CA SER A 132 -4.52 -1.25 -2.45
C SER A 132 -5.59 -0.19 -2.14
N THR A 133 -6.80 -0.60 -1.75
CA THR A 133 -7.83 0.34 -1.25
C THR A 133 -7.35 1.07 0.00
N ALA A 134 -6.86 0.34 1.01
CA ALA A 134 -6.40 0.93 2.26
C ALA A 134 -5.19 1.86 2.06
N ILE A 135 -4.22 1.45 1.24
CA ILE A 135 -3.02 2.23 0.89
C ILE A 135 -3.44 3.53 0.18
N ALA A 136 -4.32 3.47 -0.82
CA ALA A 136 -4.79 4.65 -1.53
C ALA A 136 -5.54 5.63 -0.61
N ILE A 137 -6.34 5.14 0.33
CA ILE A 137 -7.00 5.98 1.35
C ILE A 137 -5.95 6.64 2.25
N ALA A 138 -5.00 5.86 2.76
CA ALA A 138 -3.94 6.37 3.64
C ALA A 138 -3.12 7.47 2.96
N TRP A 139 -2.69 7.27 1.72
CA TRP A 139 -1.95 8.28 0.96
C TRP A 139 -2.79 9.50 0.61
N SER A 140 -4.05 9.33 0.22
CA SER A 140 -4.95 10.45 -0.08
C SER A 140 -5.11 11.36 1.14
N LEU A 141 -5.39 10.78 2.30
CA LEU A 141 -5.52 11.54 3.55
C LEU A 141 -4.17 12.13 3.98
N GLY A 142 -3.09 11.36 3.88
CA GLY A 142 -1.74 11.78 4.24
C GLY A 142 -1.27 13.00 3.44
N TRP A 143 -1.41 12.98 2.11
CA TRP A 143 -1.08 14.12 1.25
C TRP A 143 -1.91 15.35 1.58
N ARG A 144 -3.18 15.20 1.95
CA ARG A 144 -4.01 16.32 2.40
C ARG A 144 -3.52 16.96 3.68
N ARG A 145 -3.20 16.16 4.71
CA ARG A 145 -2.68 16.69 5.98
C ARG A 145 -1.30 17.29 5.79
N MET A 146 -0.46 16.70 4.94
CA MET A 146 0.85 17.26 4.58
C MET A 146 0.72 18.58 3.82
N SER A 147 -0.25 18.67 2.91
CA SER A 147 -0.57 19.90 2.18
C SER A 147 -0.99 21.02 3.14
N GLU A 148 -1.90 20.72 4.07
CA GLU A 148 -2.34 21.68 5.09
C GLU A 148 -1.19 22.11 6.01
N HIS A 149 -0.40 21.15 6.50
CA HIS A 149 0.72 21.41 7.41
C HIS A 149 1.80 22.29 6.79
N ASN A 150 2.14 22.07 5.53
CA ASN A 150 3.19 22.81 4.83
C ASN A 150 2.65 24.03 4.05
N GLY A 151 1.35 24.33 4.15
CA GLY A 151 0.71 25.41 3.39
C GLY A 151 0.69 25.18 1.87
N TRP A 152 0.87 23.94 1.41
CA TRP A 152 0.74 23.61 -0.01
C TRP A 152 -0.72 23.68 -0.44
N GLN A 153 -0.94 24.11 -1.67
CA GLN A 153 -2.27 24.25 -2.26
C GLN A 153 -2.50 23.15 -3.31
N LEU A 154 -2.41 21.89 -2.87
CA LEU A 154 -2.64 20.76 -3.75
C LEU A 154 -4.13 20.66 -4.11
N SER A 155 -4.44 20.43 -5.38
CA SER A 155 -5.83 20.21 -5.81
C SER A 155 -6.28 18.77 -5.47
N PRO A 156 -7.59 18.51 -5.30
CA PRO A 156 -8.08 17.16 -5.01
C PRO A 156 -7.69 16.15 -6.09
N ARG A 157 -7.63 16.60 -7.35
CA ARG A 157 -7.26 15.77 -8.49
C ARG A 157 -5.79 15.36 -8.44
N VAL A 158 -4.90 16.27 -8.08
CA VAL A 158 -3.47 15.98 -7.91
C VAL A 158 -3.27 14.96 -6.80
N VAL A 159 -3.94 15.16 -5.66
CA VAL A 159 -3.86 14.20 -4.53
C VAL A 159 -4.39 12.83 -4.92
N ALA A 160 -5.57 12.77 -5.57
CA ALA A 160 -6.14 11.51 -6.02
C ALA A 160 -5.23 10.79 -7.01
N PHE A 161 -4.68 11.50 -8.00
CA PHE A 161 -3.76 10.90 -8.96
C PHE A 161 -2.47 10.39 -8.29
N THR A 162 -1.84 11.18 -7.43
CA THR A 162 -0.63 10.78 -6.72
C THR A 162 -0.88 9.57 -5.81
N ALA A 163 -1.99 9.56 -5.06
CA ALA A 163 -2.34 8.44 -4.19
C ALA A 163 -2.67 7.15 -4.98
N PHE A 164 -3.40 7.28 -6.09
CA PHE A 164 -3.67 6.17 -7.00
C PHE A 164 -2.38 5.61 -7.59
N SER A 165 -1.54 6.48 -8.16
CA SER A 165 -0.28 6.10 -8.77
C SER A 165 0.64 5.40 -7.77
N LEU A 166 0.76 5.93 -6.56
CA LEU A 166 1.59 5.35 -5.52
C LEU A 166 1.06 4.00 -5.02
N SER A 167 -0.27 3.86 -4.90
CA SER A 167 -0.87 2.59 -4.50
C SER A 167 -0.63 1.48 -5.52
N VAL A 168 -0.86 1.75 -6.81
CA VAL A 168 -0.58 0.78 -7.89
C VAL A 168 0.92 0.48 -7.95
N ALA A 169 1.77 1.48 -7.76
CA ALA A 169 3.21 1.28 -7.75
C ALA A 169 3.69 0.35 -6.62
N ILE A 170 3.04 0.41 -5.45
CA ILE A 170 3.33 -0.51 -4.33
C ILE A 170 2.91 -1.93 -4.70
N GLY A 171 1.74 -2.13 -5.33
CA GLY A 171 1.30 -3.44 -5.83
C GLY A 171 2.30 -4.04 -6.83
N VAL A 172 2.70 -3.26 -7.84
CA VAL A 172 3.74 -3.69 -8.80
C VAL A 172 5.07 -4.00 -8.10
N ALA A 173 5.49 -3.21 -7.12
CA ALA A 173 6.71 -3.49 -6.37
C ALA A 173 6.62 -4.78 -5.55
N TYR A 174 5.41 -5.13 -5.06
CA TYR A 174 5.15 -6.39 -4.39
C TYR A 174 5.30 -7.57 -5.37
N GLU A 175 4.68 -7.50 -6.55
CA GLU A 175 4.84 -8.52 -7.59
C GLU A 175 6.31 -8.70 -8.02
N VAL A 176 7.08 -7.61 -8.11
CA VAL A 176 8.53 -7.70 -8.39
C VAL A 176 9.27 -8.41 -7.25
N TYR A 177 8.89 -8.16 -6.00
CA TYR A 177 9.46 -8.86 -4.85
C TYR A 177 9.17 -10.37 -4.93
N GLU A 178 7.96 -10.77 -5.32
CA GLU A 178 7.61 -12.19 -5.50
C GLU A 178 8.40 -12.83 -6.65
N PHE A 179 8.44 -12.15 -7.80
CA PHE A 179 9.23 -12.57 -8.95
C PHE A 179 10.71 -12.75 -8.60
N PHE A 180 11.28 -11.83 -7.82
CA PHE A 180 12.66 -11.93 -7.33
C PHE A 180 12.84 -13.11 -6.38
N GLY A 181 11.89 -13.31 -5.45
CA GLY A 181 11.83 -14.45 -4.54
C GLY A 181 11.91 -15.79 -5.28
N LYS A 182 11.10 -15.96 -6.32
CA LYS A 182 11.13 -17.13 -7.19
C LYS A 182 12.47 -17.27 -7.91
N THR A 183 12.91 -16.22 -8.61
CA THR A 183 14.04 -16.27 -9.55
C THR A 183 15.37 -16.53 -8.84
N PHE A 184 15.58 -15.93 -7.67
CA PHE A 184 16.87 -15.98 -6.97
C PHE A 184 16.89 -16.94 -5.79
N PHE A 185 15.75 -17.19 -5.16
CA PHE A 185 15.70 -17.99 -3.94
C PHE A 185 14.86 -19.27 -4.07
N GLN A 186 14.12 -19.45 -5.18
CA GLN A 186 13.21 -20.59 -5.40
C GLN A 186 12.21 -20.81 -4.24
N THR A 187 11.94 -19.77 -3.45
CA THR A 187 11.22 -19.87 -2.17
C THR A 187 9.81 -19.30 -2.21
N ILE A 188 9.49 -18.48 -3.20
CA ILE A 188 8.21 -17.78 -3.31
C ILE A 188 7.66 -18.05 -4.72
N ASP A 189 6.91 -19.13 -4.90
CA ASP A 189 6.17 -19.39 -6.14
C ASP A 189 4.67 -19.17 -5.86
N GLN A 190 4.17 -17.97 -6.16
CA GLN A 190 2.77 -17.59 -5.84
C GLN A 190 1.82 -17.71 -7.04
N GLY A 191 2.14 -18.49 -8.08
CA GLY A 191 1.10 -18.93 -9.05
C GLY A 191 1.24 -18.44 -10.50
N GLY A 192 2.41 -17.92 -10.88
CA GLY A 192 2.75 -17.68 -12.28
C GLY A 192 2.00 -16.51 -12.93
N TYR A 193 1.97 -16.49 -14.27
CA TYR A 193 1.50 -15.34 -15.07
C TYR A 193 0.09 -14.89 -14.70
N VAL A 194 -0.86 -15.83 -14.66
CA VAL A 194 -2.28 -15.52 -14.42
C VAL A 194 -2.47 -14.91 -13.04
N ASN A 195 -1.75 -15.41 -12.02
CA ASN A 195 -1.81 -14.87 -10.67
C ASN A 195 -1.43 -13.39 -10.67
N THR A 196 -0.15 -13.11 -10.98
CA THR A 196 0.41 -11.76 -11.04
C THR A 196 -0.43 -10.82 -11.89
N ALA A 197 -0.83 -11.22 -13.08
CA ALA A 197 -1.61 -10.34 -13.97
C ALA A 197 -2.98 -9.98 -13.36
N SER A 198 -3.65 -10.94 -12.72
CA SER A 198 -4.93 -10.69 -12.05
C SER A 198 -4.79 -9.95 -10.71
N ASP A 199 -3.65 -10.06 -10.03
CA ASP A 199 -3.33 -9.30 -8.82
C ASP A 199 -3.10 -7.83 -9.17
N LEU A 200 -2.39 -7.54 -10.26
CA LEU A 200 -2.25 -6.18 -10.80
C LEU A 200 -3.60 -5.54 -11.15
N VAL A 201 -4.54 -6.31 -11.71
CA VAL A 201 -5.91 -5.82 -11.95
C VAL A 201 -6.59 -5.47 -10.63
N SER A 202 -6.47 -6.35 -9.64
CA SER A 202 -7.07 -6.18 -8.32
C SER A 202 -6.50 -4.95 -7.60
N ASP A 203 -5.19 -4.73 -7.70
CA ASP A 203 -4.51 -3.55 -7.17
C ASP A 203 -4.99 -2.25 -7.83
N MET A 204 -5.18 -2.24 -9.14
CA MET A 204 -5.73 -1.08 -9.85
C MET A 204 -7.15 -0.75 -9.42
N LEU A 205 -8.01 -1.76 -9.33
CA LEU A 205 -9.40 -1.58 -8.89
C LEU A 205 -9.44 -1.10 -7.44
N GLY A 206 -8.67 -1.72 -6.56
CA GLY A 206 -8.53 -1.33 -5.16
C GLY A 206 -8.05 0.11 -5.00
N ALA A 207 -6.96 0.47 -5.69
CA ALA A 207 -6.44 1.83 -5.67
C ALA A 207 -7.48 2.84 -6.14
N GLY A 208 -8.23 2.52 -7.21
CA GLY A 208 -9.33 3.34 -7.73
C GLY A 208 -10.45 3.55 -6.71
N LEU A 209 -10.91 2.47 -6.07
CA LEU A 209 -11.92 2.54 -5.02
C LEU A 209 -11.46 3.37 -3.82
N GLY A 210 -10.20 3.19 -3.39
CA GLY A 210 -9.62 3.93 -2.27
C GLY A 210 -9.54 5.43 -2.51
N VAL A 211 -9.09 5.86 -3.71
CA VAL A 211 -9.07 7.30 -4.04
C VAL A 211 -10.46 7.88 -4.22
N LEU A 212 -11.42 7.12 -4.78
CA LEU A 212 -12.81 7.54 -4.88
C LEU A 212 -13.44 7.72 -3.48
N PHE A 213 -13.26 6.74 -2.60
CA PHE A 213 -13.70 6.84 -1.21
C PHE A 213 -13.11 8.08 -0.54
N ALA A 214 -11.78 8.24 -0.59
CA ALA A 214 -11.12 9.37 0.05
C ALA A 214 -11.54 10.72 -0.55
N HIS A 215 -11.83 10.76 -1.85
CA HIS A 215 -12.31 11.96 -2.54
C HIS A 215 -13.61 12.50 -1.90
N PHE A 216 -14.58 11.62 -1.66
CA PHE A 216 -15.87 12.00 -1.08
C PHE A 216 -15.86 12.07 0.45
N TYR A 217 -15.06 11.23 1.10
CA TYR A 217 -15.01 11.13 2.55
C TYR A 217 -14.24 12.28 3.21
N ASP A 218 -13.13 12.74 2.62
CA ASP A 218 -12.26 13.72 3.26
C ASP A 218 -12.81 15.16 3.16
N PRO A 219 -13.18 15.80 4.28
CA PRO A 219 -13.73 17.15 4.26
C PRO A 219 -12.74 18.20 3.72
N LEU A 220 -11.42 17.94 3.81
CA LEU A 220 -10.39 18.85 3.28
C LEU A 220 -10.42 18.97 1.76
N ASN A 221 -11.09 18.05 1.05
CA ASN A 221 -11.26 18.17 -0.39
C ASN A 221 -12.19 19.32 -0.80
N LYS A 222 -13.16 19.68 0.06
CA LYS A 222 -14.16 20.71 -0.25
C LYS A 222 -13.60 22.13 -0.13
N THR A 223 -12.54 22.31 0.64
CA THR A 223 -11.96 23.62 0.95
C THR A 223 -10.66 23.91 0.19
N SER A 224 -10.15 22.95 -0.58
CA SER A 224 -8.88 23.13 -1.30
C SER A 224 -9.02 23.98 -2.57
N ASN A 225 -8.01 24.78 -2.87
CA ASN A 225 -7.93 25.55 -4.11
C ASN A 225 -7.93 24.61 -5.34
N GLN A 226 -8.86 24.84 -6.26
CA GLN A 226 -9.02 24.02 -7.47
C GLN A 226 -8.22 24.53 -8.67
N SER A 227 -7.59 25.71 -8.57
CA SER A 227 -6.92 26.36 -9.70
C SER A 227 -5.77 25.52 -10.29
N GLY A 228 -5.10 24.69 -9.49
CA GLY A 228 -4.03 23.80 -9.97
C GLY A 228 -2.83 24.52 -10.58
N GLN A 229 -2.74 25.84 -10.42
CA GLN A 229 -1.74 26.71 -11.04
C GLN A 229 -0.46 26.88 -10.22
N LEU A 230 -0.42 26.33 -9.01
CA LEU A 230 0.71 26.47 -8.11
C LEU A 230 1.73 25.34 -8.35
N PRO A 231 3.04 25.65 -8.24
CA PRO A 231 4.08 24.68 -8.47
C PRO A 231 3.96 23.51 -7.48
N LEU A 232 4.14 22.30 -8.00
CA LEU A 232 4.09 21.09 -7.19
C LEU A 232 5.32 21.04 -6.26
N PRO A 233 5.13 20.72 -4.96
CA PRO A 233 6.23 20.59 -4.04
C PRO A 233 7.16 19.46 -4.48
N THR A 234 8.45 19.60 -4.17
CA THR A 234 9.50 18.65 -4.55
C THR A 234 9.18 17.22 -4.11
N GLN A 235 8.63 17.04 -2.92
CA GLN A 235 8.23 15.75 -2.36
C GLN A 235 7.23 15.05 -3.28
N LEU A 236 6.18 15.76 -3.71
CA LEU A 236 5.16 15.21 -4.60
C LEU A 236 5.72 14.93 -5.99
N ARG A 237 6.61 15.79 -6.50
CA ARG A 237 7.30 15.55 -7.78
C ARG A 237 8.15 14.27 -7.73
N LEU A 238 8.91 14.07 -6.66
CA LEU A 238 9.72 12.86 -6.48
C LEU A 238 8.85 11.62 -6.31
N THR A 239 7.75 11.70 -5.55
CA THR A 239 6.79 10.61 -5.44
C THR A 239 6.22 10.23 -6.80
N ASN A 240 5.74 11.20 -7.58
CA ASN A 240 5.20 10.94 -8.92
C ASN A 240 6.27 10.38 -9.88
N ASN A 241 7.50 10.89 -9.83
CA ASN A 241 8.60 10.34 -10.63
C ASN A 241 8.87 8.87 -10.30
N GLY A 242 8.74 8.48 -9.03
CA GLY A 242 8.91 7.10 -8.59
C GLY A 242 7.69 6.22 -8.91
N SER A 243 6.47 6.74 -8.77
CA SER A 243 5.26 5.91 -8.87
C SER A 243 4.72 5.78 -10.28
N ILE A 244 4.88 6.79 -11.14
CA ILE A 244 4.26 6.80 -12.49
C ILE A 244 4.78 5.65 -13.37
N PRO A 245 6.09 5.37 -13.47
CA PRO A 245 6.57 4.27 -14.33
C PRO A 245 5.98 2.91 -13.93
N LEU A 246 5.94 2.64 -12.63
CA LEU A 246 5.35 1.42 -12.08
C LEU A 246 3.84 1.37 -12.34
N MET A 247 3.12 2.46 -12.08
CA MET A 247 1.68 2.57 -12.37
C MET A 247 1.37 2.32 -13.85
N VAL A 248 2.18 2.87 -14.76
CA VAL A 248 2.01 2.64 -16.20
C VAL A 248 2.24 1.18 -16.56
N ALA A 249 3.29 0.54 -16.02
CA ALA A 249 3.54 -0.88 -16.24
C ALA A 249 2.38 -1.73 -15.73
N GLY A 250 1.92 -1.51 -14.49
CA GLY A 250 0.76 -2.19 -13.92
C GLY A 250 -0.50 -1.99 -14.77
N ALA A 251 -0.76 -0.77 -15.26
CA ALA A 251 -1.90 -0.48 -16.12
C ALA A 251 -1.84 -1.20 -17.47
N VAL A 252 -0.67 -1.20 -18.11
CA VAL A 252 -0.48 -1.90 -19.39
C VAL A 252 -0.66 -3.40 -19.22
N LEU A 253 -0.07 -3.99 -18.19
CA LEU A 253 -0.15 -5.43 -17.92
C LEU A 253 -1.57 -5.88 -17.53
N SER A 254 -2.27 -5.08 -16.73
CA SER A 254 -3.69 -5.32 -16.40
C SER A 254 -4.58 -5.26 -17.64
N LEU A 255 -4.38 -4.28 -18.53
CA LEU A 255 -5.14 -4.17 -19.77
C LEU A 255 -4.79 -5.27 -20.76
N ASP A 256 -3.51 -5.67 -20.83
CA ASP A 256 -3.06 -6.80 -21.63
C ASP A 256 -3.76 -8.10 -21.21
N PHE A 257 -3.84 -8.36 -19.90
CA PHE A 257 -4.55 -9.51 -19.37
C PHE A 257 -6.05 -9.48 -19.68
N LEU A 258 -6.71 -8.34 -19.45
CA LEU A 258 -8.17 -8.22 -19.58
C LEU A 258 -8.66 -8.15 -21.04
N LEU A 259 -7.88 -7.54 -21.93
CA LEU A 259 -8.35 -7.20 -23.29
C LEU A 259 -7.61 -7.97 -24.38
N LEU A 260 -6.39 -8.43 -24.12
CA LEU A 260 -5.51 -9.05 -25.12
C LEU A 260 -5.12 -10.47 -24.75
N GLU A 261 -5.70 -11.03 -23.69
CA GLU A 261 -5.39 -12.39 -23.18
C GLU A 261 -3.87 -12.61 -22.95
N GLY A 262 -3.16 -11.54 -22.58
CA GLY A 262 -1.72 -11.58 -22.34
C GLY A 262 -0.84 -11.45 -23.58
N GLY A 263 -1.38 -10.99 -24.72
CA GLY A 263 -0.65 -10.92 -25.99
C GLY A 263 0.60 -10.05 -25.99
N VAL A 264 0.69 -9.00 -25.15
CA VAL A 264 1.89 -8.12 -25.07
C VAL A 264 3.08 -8.87 -24.47
N VAL A 265 2.83 -9.73 -23.49
CA VAL A 265 3.88 -10.55 -22.83
C VAL A 265 3.77 -12.03 -23.15
N ASN A 266 2.96 -12.42 -24.14
CA ASN A 266 2.67 -13.82 -24.52
C ASN A 266 2.26 -14.73 -23.35
N ALA A 267 1.57 -14.18 -22.34
CA ALA A 267 1.24 -14.88 -21.10
C ALA A 267 2.46 -15.51 -20.39
N ASP A 268 3.66 -14.97 -20.62
CA ASP A 268 4.92 -15.46 -20.07
C ASP A 268 5.21 -14.80 -18.71
N TYR A 269 5.42 -15.64 -17.70
CA TYR A 269 5.67 -15.18 -16.32
C TYR A 269 7.01 -14.47 -16.15
N ASP A 270 8.04 -14.89 -16.87
CA ASP A 270 9.35 -14.25 -16.79
C ASP A 270 9.32 -12.90 -17.50
N LEU A 271 8.59 -12.80 -18.61
CA LEU A 271 8.46 -11.55 -19.35
C LEU A 271 7.65 -10.50 -18.58
N ILE A 272 6.53 -10.86 -17.94
CA ILE A 272 5.79 -9.93 -17.07
C ILE A 272 6.66 -9.45 -15.91
N GLY A 273 7.41 -10.37 -15.26
CA GLY A 273 8.35 -10.04 -14.19
C GLY A 273 9.45 -9.07 -14.63
N GLN A 274 10.03 -9.30 -15.81
CA GLN A 274 11.04 -8.42 -16.39
C GLN A 274 10.50 -7.03 -16.73
N VAL A 275 9.29 -6.93 -17.30
CA VAL A 275 8.65 -5.62 -17.57
C VAL A 275 8.47 -4.82 -16.29
N MET A 276 7.96 -5.46 -15.23
CA MET A 276 7.80 -4.80 -13.93
C MET A 276 9.16 -4.40 -13.32
N LEU A 277 10.17 -5.26 -13.38
CA LEU A 277 11.52 -4.96 -12.90
C LEU A 277 12.16 -3.78 -13.64
N VAL A 278 12.03 -3.72 -14.97
CA VAL A 278 12.51 -2.59 -15.77
C VAL A 278 11.80 -1.30 -15.35
N SER A 279 10.49 -1.36 -15.09
CA SER A 279 9.74 -0.17 -14.64
C SER A 279 10.20 0.32 -13.25
N LEU A 280 10.60 -0.59 -12.36
CA LEU A 280 11.20 -0.26 -11.05
C LEU A 280 12.57 0.42 -11.20
N ILE A 281 13.42 -0.06 -12.12
CA ILE A 281 14.71 0.57 -12.42
C ILE A 281 14.51 1.98 -13.01
N VAL A 282 13.59 2.13 -13.97
CA VAL A 282 13.26 3.44 -14.56
C VAL A 282 12.76 4.41 -13.50
N SER A 283 11.89 3.95 -12.60
CA SER A 283 11.43 4.70 -11.44
C SER A 283 12.59 5.21 -10.58
N GLY A 284 13.52 4.32 -10.19
CA GLY A 284 14.71 4.67 -9.42
C GLY A 284 15.58 5.72 -10.10
N LEU A 285 15.81 5.58 -11.42
CA LEU A 285 16.57 6.55 -12.21
C LEU A 285 15.88 7.92 -12.28
N MET A 286 14.55 7.96 -12.40
CA MET A 286 13.78 9.21 -12.43
C MET A 286 13.82 9.95 -11.08
N VAL A 287 13.75 9.20 -9.97
CA VAL A 287 13.91 9.77 -8.62
C VAL A 287 15.34 10.28 -8.42
N ALA A 288 16.36 9.50 -8.78
CA ALA A 288 17.76 9.90 -8.66
C ALA A 288 18.07 11.16 -9.47
N ARG A 289 17.57 11.25 -10.70
CA ARG A 289 17.65 12.46 -11.52
C ARG A 289 17.00 13.66 -10.84
N GLY A 290 15.80 13.49 -10.27
CA GLY A 290 15.09 14.55 -9.55
C GLY A 290 15.88 15.06 -8.34
N LEU A 291 16.44 14.16 -7.53
CA LEU A 291 17.29 14.51 -6.40
C LEU A 291 18.54 15.27 -6.82
N PHE A 292 19.21 14.83 -7.90
CA PHE A 292 20.39 15.51 -8.42
C PHE A 292 20.08 16.94 -8.91
N GLN A 293 18.95 17.11 -9.62
CA GLN A 293 18.50 18.43 -10.08
C GLN A 293 18.21 19.37 -8.90
N ASN A 294 17.52 18.90 -7.86
CA ASN A 294 17.21 19.72 -6.69
C ASN A 294 18.48 20.13 -5.93
N ASN A 295 19.44 19.22 -5.77
CA ASN A 295 20.73 19.52 -5.13
C ASN A 295 21.52 20.55 -5.93
N ARG A 296 21.49 20.46 -7.27
CA ARG A 296 22.15 21.44 -8.14
C ARG A 296 21.52 22.83 -8.02
N LEU A 297 20.18 22.92 -8.00
CA LEU A 297 19.46 24.19 -7.82
C LEU A 297 19.79 24.83 -6.48
N ALA A 298 19.74 24.06 -5.39
CA ALA A 298 20.09 24.55 -4.04
C ALA A 298 21.52 25.09 -3.96
N LYS A 299 22.47 24.46 -4.66
CA LYS A 299 23.86 24.95 -4.76
C LYS A 299 23.97 26.27 -5.52
N ILE A 300 23.22 26.43 -6.60
CA ILE A 300 23.22 27.66 -7.40
C ILE A 300 22.63 28.81 -6.57
N GLU A 301 21.47 28.59 -5.94
CA GLU A 301 20.82 29.59 -5.06
C GLU A 301 21.73 30.02 -3.90
N ALA A 302 22.49 29.09 -3.30
CA ALA A 302 23.44 29.40 -2.24
C ALA A 302 24.63 30.25 -2.73
N LEU A 303 25.12 30.01 -3.95
CA LEU A 303 26.19 30.80 -4.55
C LEU A 303 25.72 32.22 -4.87
N GLU A 304 24.54 32.37 -5.48
CA GLU A 304 23.95 33.67 -5.80
C GLU A 304 23.66 34.49 -4.53
N ALA A 305 23.17 33.85 -3.46
CA ALA A 305 22.95 34.51 -2.17
C ALA A 305 24.26 35.00 -1.52
N THR A 306 25.37 34.28 -1.74
CA THR A 306 26.69 34.67 -1.22
C THR A 306 27.22 35.88 -2.00
N GLU A 307 27.12 35.87 -3.34
CA GLU A 307 27.53 36.99 -4.20
C GLU A 307 26.71 38.27 -3.97
N MET A 308 25.42 38.15 -3.66
CA MET A 308 24.57 39.31 -3.33
C MET A 308 24.86 39.90 -1.94
N SER A 309 25.55 39.16 -1.06
CA SER A 309 25.90 39.58 0.30
C SER A 309 27.31 40.15 0.45
N SER A 310 28.15 40.05 -0.60
CA SER A 310 29.51 40.59 -0.70
C SER A 310 29.55 41.92 -1.45
#